data_AF-A0A951EVK7-F1
#
_entry.id   AF-A0A951EVK7-F1
#
_cell.length_a   1.000
_cell.length_b   1.000
_cell.length_c   1.000
_cell.angle_alpha   90.00
_cell.angle_beta   90.00
_cell.angle_gamma   90.00
#
_symmetry.space_group_name_H-M   'P 1'
#
loop_
_entity.id
_entity.type
_entity.pdbx_description
1 polymer ?
#
loop_
_entity_poly.entity_id
_entity_poly.type
_entity_poly.pdbx_seq_one_letter_code
_entity_poly.pdbx_strand_id
1 'polypeptide(L)'
;MLPKEWTLAALALAAGFAGGAISTGLGTVFAQERTRQITAERFVVVDASGKKRGEFGLDGQGSLNLNLYNDQGRLLWSAPTRSGIFPISPSQ
;
A
#
# COMPACT_ATOMS: atom_id res chain seq x y z
N MET A 1 14.70 46.31 25.15
CA MET A 1 14.16 47.12 24.03
C MET A 1 15.15 47.02 22.88
N LEU A 2 14.78 46.40 21.75
CA LEU A 2 15.64 46.32 20.58
C LEU A 2 15.78 47.72 19.95
N PRO A 3 16.95 48.09 19.40
CA PRO A 3 17.13 49.36 18.72
C PRO A 3 16.18 49.46 17.51
N LYS A 4 15.67 50.67 17.22
CA LYS A 4 14.65 50.93 16.18
C LYS A 4 15.06 50.37 14.80
N GLU A 5 16.34 50.39 14.50
CA GLU A 5 16.96 49.91 13.26
C GLU A 5 16.79 48.40 13.06
N TRP A 6 16.76 47.64 14.17
CA TRP A 6 16.61 46.19 14.16
C TRP A 6 15.17 45.72 14.25
N THR A 7 14.23 46.65 14.43
CA THR A 7 12.81 46.32 14.58
C THR A 7 12.24 45.76 13.28
N LEU A 8 12.65 46.30 12.14
CA LEU A 8 12.24 45.81 10.82
C LEU A 8 12.81 44.41 10.52
N ALA A 9 14.05 44.16 10.90
CA ALA A 9 14.68 42.84 10.73
C ALA A 9 13.99 41.77 11.59
N ALA A 10 13.71 42.09 12.86
CA ALA A 10 12.98 41.20 13.75
C ALA A 10 11.56 40.91 13.25
N LEU A 11 10.88 41.93 12.71
CA LEU A 11 9.55 41.79 12.14
C LEU A 11 9.55 40.93 10.86
N ALA A 12 10.53 41.14 9.97
CA ALA A 12 10.68 40.34 8.76
C ALA A 12 10.97 38.87 9.09
N LEU A 13 11.82 38.60 10.08
CA LEU A 13 12.09 37.25 10.59
C LEU A 13 10.83 36.60 11.16
N ALA A 14 10.08 37.32 11.99
CA ALA A 14 8.85 36.79 12.58
C ALA A 14 7.78 36.51 11.51
N ALA A 15 7.60 37.39 10.54
CA ALA A 15 6.66 37.21 9.44
C ALA A 15 7.07 36.07 8.51
N GLY A 16 8.37 35.95 8.19
CA GLY A 16 8.91 34.84 7.39
C GLY A 16 8.75 33.49 8.10
N PHE A 17 8.97 33.44 9.41
CA PHE A 17 8.76 32.23 10.21
C PHE A 17 7.27 31.85 10.30
N ALA A 18 6.39 32.83 10.54
CA ALA A 18 4.95 32.61 10.56
C ALA A 18 4.43 32.14 9.19
N GLY A 19 4.87 32.77 8.10
CA GLY A 19 4.51 32.36 6.74
C GLY A 19 5.03 30.96 6.39
N GLY A 20 6.27 30.64 6.79
CA GLY A 20 6.87 29.32 6.62
C GLY A 20 6.13 28.22 7.39
N ALA A 21 5.76 28.48 8.64
CA ALA A 21 5.01 27.56 9.48
C ALA A 21 3.58 27.30 8.97
N ILE A 22 2.93 28.31 8.38
CA ILE A 22 1.61 28.15 7.76
C ILE A 22 1.71 27.36 6.43
N SER A 23 2.81 27.54 5.69
CA SER A 23 3.03 26.88 4.39
C SER A 23 3.21 25.36 4.51
N THR A 24 3.83 24.88 5.60
CA THR A 24 3.92 23.45 5.90
C THR A 24 2.60 22.84 6.38
N GLY A 25 1.64 23.65 6.82
CA GLY A 25 0.35 23.18 7.34
C GLY A 25 -0.77 23.04 6.30
N LEU A 26 -0.65 23.66 5.13
CA LEU A 26 -1.73 23.73 4.13
C LEU A 26 -1.48 22.93 2.84
N GLY A 27 -0.34 22.24 2.73
CA GLY A 27 0.02 21.44 1.57
C GLY A 27 -0.08 19.95 1.85
N THR A 28 -1.24 19.34 1.61
CA THR A 28 -1.22 17.95 1.15
C THR A 28 -0.38 17.90 -0.11
N VAL A 29 0.77 17.22 -0.04
CA VAL A 29 1.62 16.96 -1.20
C VAL A 29 0.81 16.11 -2.18
N PHE A 30 0.16 16.75 -3.16
CA PHE A 30 -0.65 16.09 -4.20
C PHE A 30 0.21 15.47 -5.32
N ALA A 31 1.28 14.76 -4.95
CA ALA A 31 2.13 14.09 -5.93
C ALA A 31 2.78 12.83 -5.35
N GLN A 32 2.03 12.10 -4.52
CA GLN A 32 2.37 10.71 -4.29
C GLN A 32 1.24 9.87 -4.88
N GLU A 33 1.51 9.29 -6.04
CA GLU A 33 0.76 8.15 -6.55
C GLU A 33 0.85 7.09 -5.44
N ARG A 34 -0.14 7.08 -4.54
CA ARG A 34 -0.29 6.02 -3.55
C ARG A 34 -0.53 4.77 -4.37
N THR A 35 0.52 4.03 -4.67
CA THR A 35 0.40 2.61 -5.01
C THR A 35 -0.50 2.04 -3.93
N ARG A 36 -1.73 1.66 -4.31
CA ARG A 36 -2.70 1.04 -3.38
C ARG A 36 -2.19 -0.36 -3.06
N GLN A 37 -1.15 -0.42 -2.25
CA GLN A 37 -0.57 -1.65 -1.74
C GLN A 37 -1.35 -2.04 -0.50
N ILE A 38 -2.02 -3.18 -0.58
CA ILE A 38 -2.56 -3.85 0.59
C ILE A 38 -1.52 -4.89 0.99
N THR A 39 -1.04 -4.83 2.23
CA THR A 39 -0.15 -5.84 2.81
C THR A 39 -0.99 -6.73 3.71
N ALA A 40 -1.05 -8.02 3.40
CA ALA A 40 -1.74 -9.01 4.21
C ALA A 40 -0.98 -10.34 4.13
N GLU A 41 -1.06 -11.14 5.18
CA GLU A 41 -0.53 -12.51 5.19
C GLU A 41 -1.35 -13.44 4.29
N ARG A 42 -2.62 -13.08 4.03
CA ARG A 42 -3.54 -13.86 3.22
C ARG A 42 -4.62 -13.00 2.56
N PHE A 43 -4.82 -13.22 1.28
CA PHE A 43 -5.89 -12.68 0.46
C PHE A 43 -6.84 -13.81 0.09
N VAL A 44 -8.14 -13.60 0.33
CA VAL A 44 -9.19 -14.58 -0.01
C VAL A 44 -10.20 -13.91 -0.92
N VAL A 45 -10.41 -14.47 -2.11
CA VAL A 45 -11.46 -14.06 -3.02
C VAL A 45 -12.69 -14.91 -2.73
N VAL A 46 -13.81 -14.26 -2.45
CA VAL A 46 -15.11 -14.90 -2.23
C VAL A 46 -16.11 -14.44 -3.29
N ASP A 47 -17.08 -15.29 -3.64
CA ASP A 47 -18.20 -14.91 -4.51
C ASP A 47 -19.35 -14.28 -3.71
N ALA A 48 -20.42 -13.92 -4.41
CA ALA A 48 -21.60 -13.26 -3.84
C ALA A 48 -22.32 -14.09 -2.76
N SER A 49 -22.12 -15.41 -2.74
CA SER A 49 -22.67 -16.30 -1.70
C SER A 49 -21.73 -16.43 -0.48
N GLY A 50 -20.57 -15.78 -0.50
CA GLY A 50 -19.53 -15.90 0.52
C GLY A 50 -18.61 -17.10 0.31
N LYS A 51 -18.71 -17.80 -0.81
CA LYS A 51 -17.90 -18.99 -1.08
C LYS A 51 -16.51 -18.62 -1.60
N LYS A 52 -15.48 -19.25 -1.05
CA LYS A 52 -14.08 -19.06 -1.47
C LYS A 52 -13.86 -19.53 -2.91
N ARG A 53 -13.32 -18.65 -3.75
CA ARG A 53 -12.97 -18.86 -5.17
C ARG A 53 -11.48 -18.77 -5.45
N GLY A 54 -10.74 -18.07 -4.59
CA GLY A 54 -9.29 -17.98 -4.68
C GLY A 54 -8.65 -17.65 -3.34
N GLU A 55 -7.39 -18.02 -3.18
CA GLU A 55 -6.59 -17.72 -2.00
C GLU A 55 -5.14 -17.50 -2.39
N PHE A 56 -4.53 -16.42 -1.89
CA PHE A 56 -3.12 -16.11 -2.04
C PHE A 56 -2.53 -15.79 -0.67
N GLY A 57 -1.47 -16.47 -0.25
CA GLY A 57 -0.86 -16.18 1.04
C GLY A 57 0.24 -17.16 1.41
N LEU A 58 0.61 -17.15 2.68
CA LEU A 58 1.54 -18.14 3.23
C LEU A 58 0.78 -19.32 3.84
N ASP A 59 1.34 -20.52 3.71
CA ASP A 59 0.92 -21.69 4.46
C ASP A 59 1.51 -21.73 5.88
N GLY A 60 1.20 -22.78 6.65
CA GLY A 60 1.68 -22.92 8.02
C GLY A 60 3.20 -23.13 8.15
N GLN A 61 3.91 -23.33 7.04
CA GLN A 61 5.37 -23.45 6.96
C GLN A 61 6.03 -22.19 6.38
N GLY A 62 5.25 -21.14 6.09
CA GLY A 62 5.74 -19.91 5.49
C GLY A 62 5.99 -20.01 3.97
N SER A 63 5.50 -21.08 3.32
CA SER A 63 5.59 -21.20 1.87
C SER A 63 4.46 -20.43 1.20
N LEU A 64 4.79 -19.66 0.17
CA LEU A 64 3.80 -18.93 -0.63
C LEU A 64 2.87 -19.91 -1.35
N ASN A 65 1.57 -19.62 -1.41
CA ASN A 65 0.61 -20.37 -2.20
C ASN A 65 -0.38 -19.44 -2.94
N LEU A 66 -0.90 -19.93 -4.07
CA LEU A 66 -1.99 -19.36 -4.84
C LEU A 66 -2.91 -20.51 -5.25
N ASN A 67 -4.15 -20.52 -4.77
CA ASN A 67 -5.14 -21.56 -5.04
C ASN A 67 -6.36 -20.97 -5.73
N LEU A 68 -6.90 -21.67 -6.74
CA LEU A 68 -8.16 -21.35 -7.42
C LEU A 68 -9.15 -22.49 -7.22
N TYR A 69 -10.41 -22.15 -6.97
CA TYR A 69 -11.48 -23.10 -6.68
C TYR A 69 -12.67 -22.92 -7.63
N ASN A 70 -13.35 -24.02 -7.95
CA ASN A 70 -14.62 -23.95 -8.67
C ASN A 70 -15.76 -23.48 -7.76
N ASP A 71 -16.93 -23.31 -8.35
CA ASP A 71 -18.20 -22.99 -7.68
C ASP A 71 -18.65 -24.01 -6.63
N GLN A 72 -18.13 -25.24 -6.68
CA GLN A 72 -18.33 -26.29 -5.69
C GLN A 72 -17.28 -26.26 -4.56
N GLY A 73 -16.21 -25.47 -4.68
CA GLY A 73 -15.14 -25.35 -3.70
C GLY A 73 -14.01 -26.38 -3.92
N ARG A 74 -14.03 -27.09 -5.05
CA ARG A 74 -12.98 -28.01 -5.48
C ARG A 74 -11.80 -27.23 -6.04
N LEU A 75 -10.59 -27.58 -5.60
CA LEU A 75 -9.34 -27.01 -6.11
C LEU A 75 -9.24 -27.28 -7.62
N LEU A 76 -9.12 -26.21 -8.40
CA LEU A 76 -8.88 -26.25 -9.84
C LEU A 76 -7.41 -26.14 -10.17
N TRP A 77 -6.69 -25.30 -9.41
CA TRP A 77 -5.31 -24.97 -9.69
C TRP A 77 -4.60 -24.47 -8.43
N SER A 78 -3.30 -24.77 -8.31
CA SER A 78 -2.47 -24.31 -7.20
C SER A 78 -1.03 -24.02 -7.64
N ALA A 79 -0.40 -22.99 -7.08
CA ALA A 79 1.03 -22.74 -7.21
C ALA A 79 1.64 -22.29 -5.86
N PRO A 80 2.93 -22.56 -5.60
CA PRO A 80 3.79 -23.46 -6.35
C PRO A 80 3.29 -24.91 -6.21
N THR A 81 3.54 -25.72 -7.23
CA THR A 81 3.29 -27.16 -7.13
C THR A 81 4.24 -27.76 -6.09
N ARG A 82 3.84 -28.85 -5.41
CA ARG A 82 4.59 -29.47 -4.29
C ARG A 82 6.07 -29.82 -4.61
N SER A 83 6.49 -29.73 -5.86
CA SER A 83 7.82 -30.03 -6.37
C SER A 83 8.65 -28.80 -6.78
N GLY A 84 8.24 -27.58 -6.43
CA GLY A 84 9.10 -26.40 -6.50
C GLY A 84 9.28 -25.76 -7.88
N ILE A 85 8.26 -25.80 -8.77
CA ILE A 85 8.29 -25.09 -10.07
C ILE A 85 6.98 -24.31 -10.36
N PHE A 86 7.19 -23.20 -11.07
CA PHE A 86 6.39 -21.99 -11.30
C PHE A 86 5.27 -22.10 -12.35
N PRO A 87 4.26 -21.19 -12.32
CA PRO A 87 3.39 -20.96 -13.47
C PRO A 87 4.18 -20.40 -14.66
N ILE A 88 4.26 -21.19 -15.73
CA ILE A 88 4.63 -20.71 -17.06
C ILE A 88 3.39 -20.12 -17.74
N SER A 89 3.53 -18.90 -18.26
CA SER A 89 2.49 -18.27 -19.11
C SER A 89 2.23 -19.14 -20.34
N PRO A 90 0.98 -19.33 -20.79
CA PRO A 90 0.71 -19.72 -22.17
C PRO A 90 1.29 -18.62 -23.07
N SER A 91 2.20 -18.99 -23.96
CA SER A 91 2.84 -18.12 -24.95
C SER A 91 1.80 -17.31 -25.75
N GLN A 92 2.14 -16.04 -26.05
CA GLN A 92 1.61 -15.30 -27.20
C GLN A 92 2.22 -15.87 -28.48
#